data_AF-A0A3P7LNE2-F1
#
_entry.id   AF-A0A3P7LNE2-F1
#
_cell.length_a   1.000
_cell.length_b   1.000
_cell.length_c   1.000
_cell.angle_alpha   90.00
_cell.angle_beta   90.00
_cell.angle_gamma   90.00
#
_symmetry.space_group_name_H-M   'P 1'
#
loop_
_entity.id
_entity.type
_entity.pdbx_description
1 polymer ?
#
loop_
_entity_poly.entity_id
_entity_poly.type
_entity_poly.pdbx_seq_one_letter_code
_entity_poly.pdbx_strand_id
1 'polypeptide(L)'
;MEDFAAKRNELLADLADFQQSKQFIEETMKTISDLNEEKDAHSEMIQQINMDKQELEKIMNSAREEKRQMEKSISQKYDEIYRLLELTNELSRESGVAEENLITPSVIPPNKITPNMPAMGASSTSSGVPQLFRHFKANSMPAVVQRAMFNFDSMLLQAAPAMASRPHTLANPFSPSTSAVTKIDHQSPPMKTCQSCFQQIHRNAPICPMCKSKSRSKNPKKPKRKAAD
;
A
#
# COMPACT_ATOMS: atom_id res chain seq x y z
N MET A 1 -41.52 57.04 20.08
CA MET A 1 -40.54 57.09 18.96
C MET A 1 -39.39 56.11 19.20
N GLU A 2 -38.84 56.04 20.41
CA GLU A 2 -37.72 55.15 20.76
C GLU A 2 -38.08 53.65 20.66
N ASP A 3 -39.24 53.24 21.18
CA ASP A 3 -39.70 51.85 21.08
C ASP A 3 -39.90 51.37 19.63
N PHE A 4 -40.34 52.26 18.75
CA PHE A 4 -40.50 51.96 17.32
C PHE A 4 -39.13 51.73 16.66
N ALA A 5 -38.15 52.59 16.96
CA ALA A 5 -36.79 52.43 16.45
C ALA A 5 -36.14 51.14 16.96
N ALA A 6 -36.36 50.78 18.23
CA ALA A 6 -35.90 49.52 18.80
C ALA A 6 -36.51 48.31 18.09
N LYS A 7 -37.84 48.29 17.91
CA LYS A 7 -38.54 47.20 17.22
C LYS A 7 -38.16 47.07 15.74
N ARG A 8 -37.91 48.19 15.06
CA ARG A 8 -37.39 48.19 13.69
C ARG A 8 -35.99 47.56 13.63
N ASN A 9 -35.11 47.91 14.56
CA ASN A 9 -33.74 47.39 14.57
C ASN A 9 -33.71 45.89 14.92
N GLU A 10 -34.57 45.44 15.84
CA GLU A 10 -34.79 44.02 16.14
C GLU A 10 -35.21 43.25 14.88
N LEU A 11 -36.21 43.75 14.14
CA LEU A 11 -36.64 43.12 12.88
C LEU A 11 -35.51 43.06 11.83
N LEU A 12 -34.69 44.11 11.72
CA LEU A 12 -33.55 44.11 10.80
C LEU A 12 -32.49 43.06 11.17
N ALA A 13 -32.24 42.87 12.47
CA ALA A 13 -31.36 41.82 12.95
C ALA A 13 -31.93 40.42 12.64
N ASP A 14 -33.21 40.19 12.96
CA ASP A 14 -33.87 38.91 12.68
C ASP A 14 -33.88 38.58 11.17
N LEU A 15 -34.10 39.58 10.31
CA LEU A 15 -34.03 39.39 8.86
C LEU A 15 -32.62 39.05 8.38
N ALA A 16 -31.58 39.66 8.98
CA ALA A 16 -30.19 39.34 8.66
C ALA A 16 -29.84 37.91 9.09
N ASP A 17 -30.24 37.50 10.29
CA ASP A 17 -30.02 36.15 10.82
C ASP A 17 -30.76 35.10 9.99
N PHE A 18 -32.00 35.41 9.57
CA PHE A 18 -32.77 34.56 8.65
C PHE A 18 -32.06 34.39 7.30
N GLN A 19 -31.55 35.49 6.71
CA GLN A 19 -30.81 35.43 5.44
C GLN A 19 -29.52 34.62 5.57
N GLN A 20 -28.78 34.78 6.67
CA GLN A 20 -27.57 34.02 6.93
C GLN A 20 -27.89 32.52 7.10
N SER A 21 -28.93 32.20 7.87
CA SER A 21 -29.37 30.82 8.06
C SER A 21 -29.79 30.16 6.74
N LYS A 22 -30.50 30.91 5.88
CA LYS A 22 -30.87 30.45 4.55
C LYS A 22 -29.64 30.12 3.70
N GLN A 23 -28.66 31.01 3.64
CA GLN A 23 -27.42 30.79 2.89
C GLN A 23 -26.66 29.56 3.41
N PHE A 24 -26.54 29.43 4.73
CA PHE A 24 -25.89 28.28 5.35
C PHE A 24 -26.56 26.95 4.99
N ILE A 25 -27.90 26.91 4.98
CA ILE A 25 -28.66 25.72 4.56
C ILE A 25 -28.40 25.40 3.09
N GLU A 26 -28.43 26.41 2.21
CA GLU A 26 -28.18 26.23 0.77
C GLU A 26 -26.76 25.69 0.50
N GLU A 27 -25.75 26.24 1.17
CA GLU A 27 -24.36 25.77 1.08
C GLU A 27 -24.21 24.34 1.60
N THR A 28 -24.83 24.02 2.74
CA THR A 28 -24.81 22.66 3.31
C THR A 28 -25.47 21.66 2.38
N MET A 29 -26.62 22.01 1.79
CA MET A 29 -27.30 21.16 0.81
C MET A 29 -26.43 20.91 -0.42
N LYS A 30 -25.74 21.95 -0.91
CA LYS A 30 -24.81 21.82 -2.02
C LYS A 30 -23.67 20.86 -1.69
N THR A 31 -23.02 21.03 -0.53
CA THR A 31 -21.94 20.12 -0.10
C THR A 31 -22.42 18.68 0.02
N ILE A 32 -23.64 18.44 0.48
CA ILE A 32 -24.23 17.09 0.53
C ILE A 32 -24.42 16.52 -0.88
N SER A 33 -24.82 17.35 -1.86
CA SER A 33 -24.92 16.92 -3.26
C SER A 33 -23.55 16.53 -3.82
N ASP A 34 -22.56 17.42 -3.68
CA ASP A 34 -21.19 17.21 -4.18
C ASP A 34 -20.59 15.91 -3.59
N LEU A 35 -20.77 15.67 -2.29
CA LEU A 35 -20.31 14.44 -1.63
C LEU A 35 -21.01 13.17 -2.13
N ASN A 36 -22.30 13.26 -2.50
CA ASN A 36 -23.00 12.11 -3.05
C ASN A 36 -22.51 11.78 -4.47
N GLU A 37 -22.26 12.80 -5.29
CA GLU A 37 -21.67 12.63 -6.62
C GLU A 37 -20.28 11.99 -6.53
N GLU A 38 -19.42 12.46 -5.61
CA GLU A 38 -18.11 11.85 -5.38
C GLU A 38 -18.22 10.40 -4.88
N LYS A 39 -19.16 10.11 -3.98
CA LYS A 39 -19.42 8.75 -3.49
C LYS A 39 -19.85 7.82 -4.62
N ASP A 40 -20.73 8.28 -5.51
CA ASP A 40 -21.20 7.49 -6.64
C ASP A 40 -20.08 7.25 -7.66
N ALA A 41 -19.26 8.27 -7.95
CA ALA A 41 -18.07 8.12 -8.79
C ALA A 41 -17.04 7.14 -8.21
N HIS A 42 -16.81 7.16 -6.90
CA HIS A 42 -15.95 6.17 -6.23
C HIS A 42 -16.55 4.75 -6.29
N SER A 43 -17.86 4.62 -6.16
CA SER A 43 -18.55 3.33 -6.28
C SER A 43 -18.35 2.74 -7.68
N GLU A 44 -18.48 3.55 -8.73
CA GLU A 44 -18.22 3.12 -10.12
C GLU A 44 -16.76 2.68 -10.32
N MET A 45 -15.80 3.43 -9.80
CA MET A 45 -14.38 3.07 -9.87
C MET A 45 -14.09 1.71 -9.20
N ILE A 46 -14.69 1.46 -8.03
CA ILE A 46 -14.54 0.18 -7.33
C ILE A 46 -15.14 -0.97 -8.14
N GLN A 47 -16.30 -0.75 -8.79
CA GLN A 47 -16.91 -1.74 -9.66
C GLN A 47 -15.98 -2.07 -10.84
N GLN A 48 -15.38 -1.07 -11.48
CA GLN A 48 -14.42 -1.27 -12.56
C GLN A 48 -13.20 -2.07 -12.11
N ILE A 49 -12.59 -1.72 -10.98
CA ILE A 49 -11.43 -2.47 -10.43
C ILE A 49 -11.79 -3.94 -10.20
N ASN A 50 -13.00 -4.23 -9.73
CA ASN A 50 -13.45 -5.60 -9.52
C ASN A 50 -13.65 -6.36 -10.84
N MET A 51 -14.10 -5.69 -11.89
CA MET A 51 -14.20 -6.26 -13.23
C MET A 51 -12.81 -6.55 -13.81
N ASP A 52 -11.90 -5.59 -13.74
CA ASP A 52 -10.52 -5.73 -14.22
C ASP A 52 -9.81 -6.87 -13.50
N LYS A 53 -10.02 -7.01 -12.19
CA LYS A 53 -9.49 -8.15 -11.41
C LYS A 53 -9.96 -9.49 -11.98
N GLN A 54 -11.26 -9.64 -12.25
CA GLN A 54 -11.81 -10.89 -12.79
C GLN A 54 -11.26 -11.19 -14.18
N GLU A 55 -11.11 -10.18 -15.02
CA GLU A 55 -10.52 -10.32 -16.35
C GLU A 55 -9.06 -10.75 -16.26
N LEU A 56 -8.26 -10.12 -15.40
CA LEU A 56 -6.86 -10.50 -15.18
C LEU A 56 -6.73 -11.93 -14.64
N GLU A 57 -7.61 -12.34 -13.72
CA GLU A 57 -7.66 -13.72 -13.23
C GLU A 57 -7.94 -14.71 -14.37
N LYS A 58 -8.86 -14.37 -15.28
CA LYS A 58 -9.15 -15.17 -16.48
C LYS A 58 -7.95 -15.27 -17.41
N ILE A 59 -7.28 -14.15 -17.72
CA ILE A 59 -6.09 -14.11 -18.59
C ILE A 59 -4.97 -14.95 -17.98
N MET A 60 -4.71 -14.80 -16.67
CA MET A 60 -3.70 -15.57 -15.95
C MET A 60 -3.98 -17.07 -15.98
N ASN A 61 -5.24 -17.48 -15.83
CA ASN A 61 -5.62 -18.88 -15.92
C ASN A 61 -5.45 -19.43 -17.34
N SER A 62 -5.81 -18.67 -18.38
CA SER A 62 -5.57 -19.04 -19.78
C SER A 62 -4.09 -19.23 -20.06
N ALA A 63 -3.25 -18.26 -19.68
CA ALA A 63 -1.81 -18.34 -19.90
C ALA A 63 -1.16 -19.51 -19.14
N ARG A 64 -1.63 -19.83 -17.94
CA ARG A 64 -1.18 -21.01 -17.19
C ARG A 64 -1.56 -22.31 -17.88
N GLU A 65 -2.75 -22.39 -18.45
CA GLU A 65 -3.22 -23.57 -19.17
C GLU A 65 -2.49 -23.75 -20.50
N GLU A 66 -2.30 -22.69 -21.28
CA GLU A 66 -1.50 -22.70 -22.51
C GLU A 66 -0.06 -23.15 -22.22
N LYS A 67 0.55 -22.61 -21.16
CA LYS A 67 1.87 -23.05 -20.71
C LYS A 67 1.88 -24.55 -20.39
N ARG A 68 0.89 -25.03 -19.62
CA ARG A 68 0.78 -26.45 -19.25
C ARG A 68 0.62 -27.35 -20.49
N GLN A 69 -0.18 -26.92 -21.46
CA GLN A 69 -0.35 -27.64 -22.74
C GLN A 69 0.95 -27.68 -23.54
N MET A 70 1.69 -26.58 -23.57
CA MET A 70 3.00 -26.52 -24.21
C MET A 70 4.01 -27.45 -23.53
N GLU A 71 4.08 -27.45 -22.20
CA GLU A 71 4.95 -28.35 -21.43
C GLU A 71 4.60 -29.83 -21.70
N LYS A 72 3.31 -30.15 -21.76
CA LYS A 72 2.82 -31.49 -22.12
C LYS A 72 3.24 -31.87 -23.55
N SER A 73 3.05 -30.97 -24.52
CA SER A 73 3.43 -31.20 -25.91
C SER A 73 4.95 -31.41 -26.06
N ILE A 74 5.76 -30.63 -25.36
CA ILE A 74 7.21 -30.78 -25.38
C ILE A 74 7.62 -32.13 -24.77
N SER A 75 7.03 -32.51 -23.64
CA SER A 75 7.31 -33.81 -23.01
C SER A 75 6.99 -34.98 -23.95
N GLN A 76 5.84 -34.94 -24.62
CA GLN A 76 5.47 -35.95 -25.63
C GLN A 76 6.46 -36.02 -26.79
N LYS A 77 6.98 -34.87 -27.26
CA LYS A 77 8.00 -34.85 -28.32
C LYS A 77 9.32 -35.44 -27.85
N TYR A 78 9.72 -35.22 -26.61
CA TYR A 78 10.90 -35.86 -26.04
C TYR A 78 10.74 -37.38 -25.99
N ASP A 79 9.62 -37.87 -25.45
CA ASP A 79 9.32 -39.31 -25.37
C ASP A 79 9.37 -39.97 -26.76
N GLU A 80 8.77 -39.31 -27.76
CA GLU A 80 8.75 -39.80 -29.14
C GLU A 80 10.14 -39.83 -29.78
N ILE A 81 10.97 -38.81 -29.54
CA ILE A 81 12.35 -38.79 -30.04
C ILE A 81 13.17 -39.92 -29.41
N TYR A 82 13.05 -40.16 -28.11
CA TYR A 82 13.76 -41.25 -27.44
C TYR A 82 13.33 -42.62 -27.98
N ARG A 83 12.03 -42.81 -28.22
CA ARG A 83 11.50 -44.04 -28.82
C ARG A 83 12.02 -44.26 -30.25
N LEU A 84 12.07 -43.21 -31.07
CA LEU A 84 12.62 -43.28 -32.44
C LEU A 84 14.12 -43.51 -32.46
N LEU A 85 14.86 -42.92 -31.51
CA LEU A 85 16.29 -43.15 -31.33
C LEU A 85 16.57 -44.63 -31.04
N GLU A 86 15.85 -45.20 -30.08
CA GLU A 86 15.98 -46.61 -29.71
C GLU A 86 15.67 -47.53 -30.89
N LEU A 87 14.56 -47.28 -31.60
CA LEU A 87 14.18 -48.04 -32.78
C LEU A 87 15.24 -47.96 -33.90
N THR A 88 15.79 -46.77 -34.15
CA THR A 88 16.80 -46.56 -35.20
C THR A 88 18.11 -47.25 -34.87
N ASN A 89 18.53 -47.22 -33.60
CA ASN A 89 19.71 -47.94 -33.15
C ASN A 89 19.52 -49.46 -33.21
N GLU A 90 18.32 -49.98 -32.93
CA GLU A 90 18.00 -51.41 -33.10
C GLU A 90 18.15 -51.84 -34.57
N LEU A 91 17.52 -51.14 -35.50
CA LEU A 91 17.66 -51.44 -36.94
C LEU A 91 19.11 -51.35 -37.43
N SER A 92 19.89 -50.43 -36.87
CA SER A 92 21.31 -50.27 -37.19
C SER A 92 22.12 -51.50 -36.73
N ARG A 93 21.84 -52.02 -35.53
CA ARG A 93 22.45 -53.28 -35.04
C ARG A 93 22.08 -54.45 -35.93
N GLU A 94 20.81 -54.59 -36.29
CA GLU A 94 20.33 -55.67 -37.20
C GLU A 94 21.00 -55.60 -38.58
N SER A 95 21.37 -54.39 -39.03
CA SER A 95 22.07 -54.15 -40.30
C SER A 95 23.59 -54.34 -40.21
N GLY A 96 24.13 -54.74 -39.06
CA GLY A 96 25.56 -54.98 -38.85
C GLY A 96 26.40 -53.73 -38.58
N VAL A 97 25.77 -52.62 -38.19
CA VAL A 97 26.48 -51.41 -37.76
C VAL A 97 27.11 -51.67 -36.38
N ALA A 98 28.42 -51.37 -36.26
CA ALA A 98 29.15 -51.52 -35.01
C ALA A 98 28.67 -50.53 -33.93
N GLU A 99 28.71 -50.95 -32.66
CA GLU A 99 28.19 -50.21 -31.50
C GLU A 99 28.72 -48.76 -31.39
N GLU A 100 29.98 -48.52 -31.77
CA GLU A 100 30.61 -47.19 -31.73
C GLU A 100 30.02 -46.19 -32.73
N ASN A 101 29.24 -46.66 -33.72
CA ASN A 101 28.59 -45.82 -34.73
C ASN A 101 27.10 -45.59 -34.46
N LEU A 102 26.55 -46.10 -33.34
CA LEU A 102 25.15 -45.86 -32.96
C LEU A 102 24.92 -44.41 -32.55
N ILE A 103 23.69 -43.94 -32.75
CA ILE A 103 23.32 -42.57 -32.42
C ILE A 103 23.23 -42.45 -30.90
N THR A 104 24.03 -41.56 -30.32
CA THR A 104 24.05 -41.34 -28.87
C THR A 104 22.94 -40.37 -28.41
N PRO A 105 22.40 -40.53 -27.19
CA PRO A 105 21.38 -39.63 -26.63
C PRO A 105 21.83 -38.16 -26.49
N SER A 106 23.14 -37.87 -26.59
CA SER A 106 23.72 -36.52 -26.52
C SER A 106 23.27 -35.59 -27.65
N VAL A 107 22.75 -36.13 -28.76
CA VAL A 107 22.18 -35.35 -29.87
C VAL A 107 20.86 -34.69 -29.47
N ILE A 108 20.18 -35.22 -28.44
CA ILE A 108 18.90 -34.70 -27.95
C ILE A 108 19.17 -33.53 -26.99
N PRO A 109 18.62 -32.33 -27.24
CA PRO A 109 18.78 -31.19 -26.35
C PRO A 109 18.29 -31.48 -24.92
N PRO A 110 18.88 -30.90 -23.87
CA PRO A 110 18.44 -31.14 -22.50
C PRO A 110 17.06 -30.52 -22.22
N ASN A 111 16.12 -31.31 -21.72
CA ASN A 111 14.81 -30.81 -21.30
C ASN A 111 14.95 -29.95 -20.04
N LYS A 112 14.76 -28.62 -20.17
CA LYS A 112 14.86 -27.65 -19.06
C LYS A 112 13.53 -27.31 -18.42
N ILE A 113 12.46 -28.03 -18.74
CA ILE A 113 11.14 -27.79 -18.16
C ILE A 113 11.11 -28.37 -16.75
N THR A 114 11.63 -27.61 -15.78
CA THR A 114 11.42 -27.91 -14.37
C THR A 114 9.98 -27.51 -14.01
N PRO A 115 9.14 -28.42 -13.49
CA PRO A 115 7.81 -28.06 -13.03
C PRO A 115 7.97 -27.09 -11.86
N ASN A 116 7.58 -25.84 -12.07
CA ASN A 116 7.52 -24.85 -11.00
C ASN A 116 6.30 -25.18 -10.12
N MET A 117 6.46 -26.16 -9.23
CA MET A 117 5.48 -26.43 -8.19
C MET A 117 5.46 -25.25 -7.21
N PRO A 118 4.28 -24.70 -6.86
CA PRO A 118 4.20 -23.78 -5.75
C PRO A 118 4.57 -24.54 -4.47
N ALA A 119 5.64 -24.12 -3.80
CA ALA A 119 6.08 -24.68 -2.53
C ALA A 119 4.96 -24.55 -1.49
N MET A 120 4.29 -25.66 -1.19
CA MET A 120 3.32 -25.77 -0.12
C MET A 120 3.90 -26.73 0.93
N GLY A 121 4.24 -26.19 2.10
CA GLY A 121 4.45 -26.95 3.33
C GLY A 121 5.84 -27.56 3.54
N ALA A 122 6.78 -26.75 4.04
CA ALA A 122 7.86 -27.27 4.89
C ALA A 122 7.75 -26.58 6.26
N SER A 123 7.08 -27.27 7.19
CA SER A 123 7.15 -26.97 8.61
C SER A 123 8.57 -27.28 9.09
N SER A 124 9.41 -26.27 9.23
CA SER A 124 10.66 -26.38 9.99
C SER A 124 10.69 -25.29 11.06
N THR A 125 10.61 -25.76 12.29
CA THR A 125 10.97 -25.04 13.50
C THR A 125 12.45 -24.66 13.43
N SER A 126 12.78 -23.38 13.26
CA SER A 126 13.86 -22.70 13.98
C SER A 126 14.12 -21.29 13.44
N SER A 127 14.40 -20.40 14.38
CA SER A 127 14.89 -19.03 14.24
C SER A 127 15.86 -18.81 13.08
N GLY A 128 15.60 -17.78 12.27
CA GLY A 128 16.56 -17.24 11.31
C GLY A 128 15.87 -16.66 10.08
N VAL A 129 15.87 -15.33 9.97
CA VAL A 129 15.28 -14.59 8.83
C VAL A 129 16.08 -14.92 7.55
N PRO A 130 15.47 -15.45 6.47
CA PRO A 130 16.20 -15.68 5.23
C PRO A 130 16.45 -14.38 4.47
N GLN A 131 17.72 -14.17 4.16
CA GLN A 131 18.30 -13.02 3.49
C GLN A 131 18.05 -13.13 1.97
N LEU A 132 16.90 -12.68 1.44
CA LEU A 132 16.64 -12.72 -0.01
C LEU A 132 16.06 -11.42 -0.61
N PHE A 133 16.49 -10.26 -0.11
CA PHE A 133 16.21 -8.96 -0.76
C PHE A 133 17.38 -7.99 -0.70
N ARG A 134 18.62 -8.48 -0.91
CA ARG A 134 19.80 -7.61 -0.92
C ARG A 134 20.43 -7.31 -2.29
N HIS A 135 19.79 -7.70 -3.40
CA HIS A 135 20.32 -7.37 -4.73
C HIS A 135 19.21 -7.07 -5.74
N PHE A 136 18.60 -5.88 -5.63
CA PHE A 136 18.11 -5.16 -6.81
C PHE A 136 18.83 -3.81 -6.87
N LYS A 137 19.72 -3.67 -7.83
CA LYS A 137 20.35 -2.40 -8.20
C LYS A 137 19.25 -1.45 -8.68
N ALA A 138 18.84 -0.53 -7.81
CA ALA A 138 17.97 0.57 -8.14
C ALA A 138 18.79 1.72 -8.73
N ASN A 139 19.11 1.65 -10.02
CA ASN A 139 19.51 2.81 -10.81
C ASN A 139 18.58 2.88 -12.03
N SER A 140 17.40 3.50 -11.87
CA SER A 140 16.60 4.13 -12.94
C SER A 140 15.12 4.32 -12.54
N MET A 141 14.82 4.94 -11.40
CA MET A 141 13.47 5.44 -11.13
C MET A 141 13.54 6.82 -10.47
N PRO A 142 12.90 7.88 -11.02
CA PRO A 142 12.91 9.22 -10.44
C PRO A 142 12.18 9.26 -9.09
N ALA A 143 12.76 9.96 -8.11
CA ALA A 143 12.29 10.06 -6.73
C ALA A 143 10.87 10.63 -6.53
N VAL A 144 10.27 11.21 -7.57
CA VAL A 144 8.90 11.77 -7.54
C VAL A 144 7.83 10.67 -7.42
N VAL A 145 8.04 9.49 -8.01
CA VAL A 145 7.01 8.43 -8.03
C VAL A 145 6.92 7.69 -6.69
N GLN A 146 8.02 7.59 -5.94
CA GLN A 146 8.00 7.02 -4.59
C GLN A 146 7.22 7.87 -3.58
N ARG A 147 7.12 9.19 -3.81
CA ARG A 147 6.44 10.11 -2.89
C ARG A 147 4.92 10.19 -3.10
N ALA A 148 4.40 9.75 -4.25
CA ALA A 148 2.96 9.75 -4.53
C ALA A 148 2.23 8.52 -3.94
N MET A 149 2.89 7.36 -3.88
CA MET A 149 2.24 6.10 -3.46
C MET A 149 2.12 5.90 -1.94
N PHE A 150 2.86 6.65 -1.12
CA PHE A 150 2.91 6.47 0.34
C PHE A 150 2.43 7.68 1.15
N ASN A 151 1.82 8.69 0.52
CA ASN A 151 1.57 9.99 1.18
C ASN A 151 0.13 10.52 1.05
N PHE A 152 -0.83 9.67 0.68
CA PHE A 152 -2.23 10.08 0.48
C PHE A 152 -2.95 10.45 1.80
N ASP A 153 -2.47 9.99 2.95
CA ASP A 153 -3.12 10.22 4.26
C ASP A 153 -2.89 11.61 4.87
N SER A 154 -1.94 12.42 4.37
CA SER A 154 -1.52 13.65 5.07
C SER A 154 -2.29 14.92 4.69
N MET A 155 -3.19 14.90 3.70
CA MET A 155 -3.86 16.11 3.19
C MET A 155 -5.36 16.21 3.52
N LEU A 156 -5.95 15.24 4.22
CA LEU A 156 -7.39 15.24 4.54
C LEU A 156 -7.72 15.75 5.96
N LEU A 157 -6.72 15.95 6.83
CA LEU A 157 -6.94 16.31 8.24
C LEU A 157 -6.68 17.80 8.57
N GLN A 158 -6.85 18.71 7.60
CA GLN A 158 -6.63 20.15 7.80
C GLN A 158 -7.80 21.02 7.31
N ALA A 159 -9.03 20.51 7.40
CA ALA A 159 -10.23 21.30 7.14
C ALA A 159 -11.29 21.04 8.23
N ALA A 160 -11.13 21.70 9.38
CA ALA A 160 -12.20 21.87 10.37
C ALA A 160 -12.07 23.26 10.99
N PRO A 161 -13.10 24.13 10.94
CA PRO A 161 -13.07 25.43 11.59
C PRO A 161 -13.48 25.27 13.06
N ALA A 162 -12.59 25.67 13.98
CA ALA A 162 -12.91 25.79 15.39
C ALA A 162 -13.46 27.20 15.67
N MET A 163 -14.75 27.25 15.98
CA MET A 163 -15.41 28.37 16.65
C MET A 163 -15.03 28.36 18.13
N ALA A 164 -14.42 29.44 18.65
CA ALA A 164 -14.69 30.02 19.98
C ALA A 164 -13.57 30.95 20.50
N SER A 165 -14.02 32.11 20.99
CA SER A 165 -13.47 32.93 22.09
C SER A 165 -12.13 33.70 21.93
N ARG A 166 -12.31 35.03 21.85
CA ARG A 166 -11.45 36.14 22.28
C ARG A 166 -10.92 35.99 23.73
N PRO A 167 -9.78 36.61 24.14
CA PRO A 167 -9.74 38.07 24.37
C PRO A 167 -8.44 38.84 24.03
N HIS A 168 -8.67 40.15 23.83
CA HIS A 168 -7.81 41.34 23.86
C HIS A 168 -6.29 41.23 24.09
N THR A 169 -5.49 41.88 23.22
CA THR A 169 -4.58 43.01 23.57
C THR A 169 -3.91 43.62 22.32
N LEU A 170 -4.05 44.96 22.20
CA LEU A 170 -3.17 46.00 21.63
C LEU A 170 -2.35 45.77 20.33
N ALA A 171 -2.72 46.59 19.32
CA ALA A 171 -1.88 47.47 18.48
C ALA A 171 -0.78 46.87 17.54
N ASN A 172 -1.05 47.04 16.24
CA ASN A 172 -0.12 47.22 15.10
C ASN A 172 0.79 48.46 15.31
N PRO A 173 1.73 48.83 14.41
CA PRO A 173 2.41 48.13 13.30
C PRO A 173 3.96 48.23 13.42
N PHE A 174 4.73 47.46 12.63
CA PHE A 174 6.02 47.84 12.01
C PHE A 174 6.74 46.55 11.54
N SER A 175 6.59 46.24 10.26
CA SER A 175 7.68 45.64 9.46
C SER A 175 8.70 46.76 9.17
N PRO A 176 10.01 46.52 8.99
CA PRO A 176 10.55 45.43 8.16
C PRO A 176 11.86 44.79 8.67
N SER A 177 12.39 43.87 7.84
CA SER A 177 13.80 43.50 7.71
C SER A 177 14.24 42.16 8.31
N THR A 178 14.38 41.20 7.40
CA THR A 178 15.53 40.30 7.25
C THR A 178 16.09 39.66 8.53
N SER A 179 15.72 38.42 8.79
CA SER A 179 16.61 37.46 9.47
C SER A 179 16.30 36.05 9.01
N ALA A 180 17.34 35.38 8.54
CA ALA A 180 17.34 34.01 8.07
C ALA A 180 16.78 33.06 9.14
N VAL A 181 15.63 32.46 8.87
CA VAL A 181 15.12 31.37 9.69
C VAL A 181 15.77 30.09 9.18
N THR A 182 16.76 29.62 9.94
CA THR A 182 17.33 28.28 9.86
C THR A 182 16.20 27.26 9.78
N LYS A 183 16.26 26.38 8.78
CA LYS A 183 15.39 25.21 8.63
C LYS A 183 15.53 24.34 9.88
N ILE A 184 14.65 24.51 10.85
CA ILE A 184 14.45 23.51 11.90
C ILE A 184 13.59 22.44 11.24
N ASP A 185 14.24 21.44 10.66
CA ASP A 185 13.58 20.22 10.23
C ASP A 185 12.89 19.61 11.45
N HIS A 186 11.57 19.77 11.53
CA HIS A 186 10.72 18.95 12.39
C HIS A 186 10.73 17.53 11.84
N GLN A 187 11.83 16.82 12.08
CA GLN A 187 11.94 15.40 11.80
C GLN A 187 11.02 14.68 12.79
N SER A 188 9.87 14.22 12.30
CA SER A 188 8.92 13.44 13.10
C SER A 188 9.65 12.31 13.83
N PRO A 189 9.45 12.13 15.15
CA PRO A 189 10.17 11.12 15.92
C PRO A 189 10.07 9.73 15.28
N PRO A 190 11.16 8.95 15.22
CA PRO A 190 11.17 7.65 14.55
C PRO A 190 10.11 6.74 15.14
N MET A 191 9.41 5.97 14.31
CA MET A 191 8.33 5.06 14.75
C MET A 191 8.89 3.88 15.57
N LYS A 192 8.06 3.23 16.38
CA LYS A 192 8.36 1.97 17.08
C LYS A 192 7.38 0.87 16.68
N THR A 193 7.80 -0.38 16.70
CA THR A 193 6.92 -1.53 16.44
C THR A 193 6.20 -1.98 17.72
N CYS A 194 4.88 -2.19 17.64
CA CYS A 194 4.11 -2.78 18.73
C CYS A 194 4.56 -4.24 19.00
N GLN A 195 4.78 -4.62 20.26
CA GLN A 195 5.14 -6.00 20.63
C GLN A 195 4.01 -7.03 20.42
N SER A 196 2.75 -6.59 20.39
CA SER A 196 1.61 -7.52 20.27
C SER A 196 1.15 -7.75 18.85
N CYS A 197 1.04 -6.69 18.04
CA CYS A 197 0.50 -6.77 16.68
C CYS A 197 1.51 -6.40 15.58
N PHE A 198 2.76 -6.12 15.94
CA PHE A 198 3.87 -5.81 15.02
C PHE A 198 3.65 -4.63 14.07
N GLN A 199 2.63 -3.80 14.30
CA GLN A 199 2.40 -2.58 13.53
C GLN A 199 3.28 -1.43 14.01
N GLN A 200 3.61 -0.52 13.08
CA GLN A 200 4.35 0.69 13.41
C GLN A 200 3.45 1.72 14.12
N ILE A 201 3.89 2.19 15.27
CA ILE A 201 3.20 3.16 16.12
C ILE A 201 4.18 4.29 16.50
N HIS A 202 3.67 5.48 16.84
CA HIS A 202 4.52 6.58 17.28
C HIS A 202 5.37 6.18 18.49
N ARG A 203 6.66 6.55 18.54
CA ARG A 203 7.60 6.08 19.60
C ARG A 203 7.19 6.43 21.02
N ASN A 204 6.44 7.51 21.19
CA ASN A 204 5.91 7.93 22.48
C ASN A 204 4.45 7.45 22.75
N ALA A 205 3.86 6.63 21.88
CA ALA A 205 2.49 6.13 22.09
C ALA A 205 2.44 5.20 23.33
N PRO A 206 1.62 5.49 24.35
CA PRO A 206 1.51 4.67 25.56
C PRO A 206 0.78 3.34 25.30
N ILE A 207 -0.12 3.33 24.32
CA ILE A 207 -0.95 2.20 23.93
C ILE A 207 -0.95 2.09 22.41
N CYS A 208 -0.98 0.86 21.87
CA CYS A 208 -1.13 0.65 20.44
C CYS A 208 -2.55 1.07 19.97
N PRO A 209 -2.70 1.96 18.97
CA PRO A 209 -4.02 2.36 18.49
C PRO A 209 -4.80 1.19 17.88
N MET A 210 -4.09 0.22 17.28
CA MET A 210 -4.66 -0.94 16.59
C MET A 210 -5.16 -2.02 17.55
N CYS A 211 -4.30 -2.49 18.47
CA CYS A 211 -4.62 -3.65 19.32
C CYS A 211 -4.83 -3.30 20.80
N LYS A 212 -4.71 -2.02 21.17
CA LYS A 212 -4.86 -1.51 22.55
C LYS A 212 -3.89 -2.10 23.58
N SER A 213 -2.89 -2.87 23.16
CA SER A 213 -1.83 -3.36 24.06
C SER A 213 -0.97 -2.21 24.58
N LYS A 214 -0.55 -2.28 25.85
CA LYS A 214 0.38 -1.31 26.45
C LYS A 214 1.76 -1.45 25.82
N SER A 215 2.32 -0.35 25.34
CA SER A 215 3.69 -0.34 24.84
C SER A 215 4.65 -0.24 26.02
N ARG A 216 5.53 -1.23 26.19
CA ARG A 216 6.61 -1.18 27.19
C ARG A 216 7.90 -0.71 26.50
N SER A 217 8.55 0.31 27.07
CA SER A 217 9.90 0.71 26.63
C SER A 217 10.89 -0.42 26.92
N LYS A 218 11.81 -0.67 25.98
CA LYS A 218 12.94 -1.61 26.19
C LYS A 218 13.93 -1.12 27.26
N ASN A 219 13.97 0.19 27.53
CA ASN A 219 14.74 0.79 28.62
C ASN A 219 13.77 1.43 29.64
N PRO A 220 13.26 0.68 30.62
CA PRO A 220 12.57 1.28 31.75
C PRO A 220 13.57 2.13 32.54
N LYS A 221 13.24 3.41 32.79
CA LYS A 221 14.02 4.23 33.74
C LYS A 221 14.02 3.50 35.08
N LYS A 222 15.21 3.27 35.64
CA LYS A 222 15.38 2.61 36.94
C LYS A 222 14.48 3.32 37.97
N PRO A 223 13.64 2.61 38.73
CA PRO A 223 12.86 3.23 39.78
C PRO A 223 13.83 3.88 40.79
N LYS A 224 13.63 5.17 41.04
CA LYS A 224 14.38 5.92 42.06
C LYS A 224 13.98 5.31 43.42
N ARG A 225 14.93 4.70 44.14
CA ARG A 225 14.68 4.16 45.49
C ARG A 225 14.05 5.27 46.34
N LYS A 226 12.87 5.00 46.91
CA LYS A 226 12.32 5.84 47.97
C LYS A 226 13.25 5.72 49.18
N ALA A 227 13.71 6.84 49.71
CA ALA A 227 14.33 6.85 51.04
C ALA A 227 13.26 6.35 52.03
N ALA A 228 13.62 5.34 52.82
CA ALA A 228 12.87 4.96 53.99
C ALA A 228 13.22 5.98 55.08
N ASP A 229 12.19 6.63 55.63
CA ASP A 229 12.17 7.05 57.03
C ASP A 229 11.52 5.92 57.83
#